data_AF-A0A2R6EHJ7-F1
#
_entry.id   AF-A0A2R6EHJ7-F1
#
_cell.length_a   1.000
_cell.length_b   1.000
_cell.length_c   1.000
_cell.angle_alpha   90.00
_cell.angle_beta   90.00
_cell.angle_gamma   90.00
#
_symmetry.space_group_name_H-M   'P 1'
#
loop_
_entity.id
_entity.type
_entity.pdbx_description
1 polymer ?
#
loop_
_entity_poly.entity_id
_entity_poly.type
_entity_poly.pdbx_seq_one_letter_code
_entity_poly.pdbx_strand_id
1 'polypeptide(L)'
;MDLDFSALDAFLDETDHDGYLVEADSENSDQYYLSGFDAPDPFVTLYDGEVHLLFARSLEFARAKRESRAASVERYVDFDRAEYVDEHGREAAPSYVLRDFLAAHDVESVAVPPRFPLAVADGLRDRGVEVAPDRGDTVAAIRATKTDTEIDHVRAAQRANEAAMAAAE
;
A
#
# COMPACT_ATOMS: atom_id res chain seq x y z
N MET A 1 -10.61 -10.64 -8.35
CA MET A 1 -9.39 -11.47 -8.48
C MET A 1 -8.97 -11.76 -7.06
N ASP A 2 -9.08 -13.02 -6.65
CA ASP A 2 -8.63 -13.43 -5.32
C ASP A 2 -7.13 -13.64 -5.41
N LEU A 3 -6.38 -12.81 -4.69
CA LEU A 3 -4.93 -12.91 -4.58
C LEU A 3 -4.61 -13.77 -3.37
N ASP A 4 -3.59 -14.61 -3.50
CA ASP A 4 -3.08 -15.43 -2.40
C ASP A 4 -1.91 -14.68 -1.74
N PHE A 5 -2.16 -14.17 -0.54
CA PHE A 5 -1.16 -13.48 0.27
C PHE A 5 -0.57 -14.36 1.38
N SER A 6 -0.80 -15.68 1.35
CA SER A 6 -0.28 -16.61 2.38
C SER A 6 1.24 -16.58 2.53
N ALA A 7 1.97 -16.26 1.47
CA ALA A 7 3.43 -16.08 1.55
C ALA A 7 3.83 -14.77 2.27
N LEU A 8 2.99 -13.73 2.16
CA LEU A 8 3.18 -12.48 2.91
C LEU A 8 2.81 -12.69 4.39
N ASP A 9 1.73 -13.43 4.67
CA ASP A 9 1.38 -13.84 6.04
C ASP A 9 2.53 -14.59 6.71
N ALA A 10 3.06 -15.62 6.04
CA ALA A 10 4.17 -16.41 6.56
C ALA A 10 5.44 -15.59 6.79
N PHE A 11 5.69 -14.59 5.95
CA PHE A 11 6.82 -13.67 6.11
C PHE A 11 6.65 -12.77 7.34
N LEU A 12 5.45 -12.21 7.56
CA LEU A 12 5.15 -11.38 8.72
C LEU A 12 5.26 -12.20 10.01
N ASP A 13 4.73 -13.43 10.03
CA ASP A 13 4.87 -14.38 11.14
C ASP A 13 6.34 -14.75 11.42
N GLU A 14 7.14 -15.04 10.38
CA GLU A 14 8.55 -15.42 10.55
C GLU A 14 9.42 -14.26 11.06
N THR A 15 9.07 -13.03 10.68
CA THR A 15 9.84 -11.83 11.02
C THR A 15 9.30 -11.06 12.22
N ASP A 16 8.21 -11.53 12.83
CA ASP A 16 7.56 -10.92 14.01
C ASP A 16 7.13 -9.46 13.76
N HIS A 17 6.44 -9.22 12.63
CA HIS A 17 5.83 -7.92 12.30
C HIS A 17 4.32 -8.02 12.21
N ASP A 18 3.61 -7.01 12.71
CA ASP A 18 2.13 -6.99 12.71
C ASP A 18 1.55 -6.68 11.33
N GLY A 19 2.31 -6.00 10.45
CA GLY A 19 1.83 -5.69 9.11
C GLY A 19 2.92 -5.34 8.08
N TYR A 20 2.49 -5.21 6.83
CA TYR A 20 3.30 -4.75 5.70
C TYR A 20 2.78 -3.41 5.19
N LEU A 21 3.64 -2.39 5.19
CA LEU A 21 3.24 -1.01 4.89
C LEU A 21 3.89 -0.50 3.61
N VAL A 22 3.08 0.04 2.70
CA VAL A 22 3.51 0.67 1.45
C VAL A 22 3.00 2.11 1.39
N GLU A 23 3.87 3.05 1.01
CA GLU A 23 3.50 4.44 0.70
C GLU A 23 4.04 4.79 -0.69
N ALA A 24 3.13 4.83 -1.66
CA ALA A 24 3.43 5.11 -3.07
C ALA A 24 2.13 5.40 -3.84
N ASP A 25 2.26 5.84 -5.09
CA ASP A 25 1.17 5.86 -6.08
C ASP A 25 1.02 4.48 -6.77
N SER A 26 0.04 4.35 -7.68
CA SER A 26 -0.21 3.09 -8.38
C SER A 26 0.81 2.73 -9.47
N GLU A 27 1.76 3.61 -9.83
CA GLU A 27 2.85 3.22 -10.73
C GLU A 27 3.84 2.29 -10.00
N ASN A 28 3.90 2.38 -8.67
CA ASN A 28 4.54 1.36 -7.86
C ASN A 28 3.72 0.07 -7.92
N SER A 29 4.34 -0.98 -8.43
CA SER A 29 3.61 -2.21 -8.70
C SER A 29 3.25 -3.02 -7.46
N ASP A 30 3.96 -2.88 -6.33
CA ASP A 30 3.58 -3.51 -5.05
C ASP A 30 2.35 -2.80 -4.47
N GLN A 31 2.35 -1.47 -4.53
CA GLN A 31 1.21 -0.66 -4.14
C GLN A 31 -0.05 -1.05 -4.92
N TYR A 32 0.03 -1.14 -6.25
CA TYR A 32 -1.11 -1.55 -7.07
C TYR A 32 -1.55 -2.98 -6.79
N TYR A 33 -0.61 -3.90 -6.59
CA TYR A 33 -0.90 -5.31 -6.35
C TYR A 33 -1.66 -5.52 -5.03
N LEU A 34 -1.15 -4.94 -3.94
CA LEU A 34 -1.78 -5.04 -2.61
C LEU A 34 -3.11 -4.28 -2.57
N SER A 35 -3.11 -2.99 -2.95
CA SER A 35 -4.31 -2.15 -2.85
C SER A 35 -5.42 -2.54 -3.82
N GLY A 36 -5.06 -3.12 -4.97
CA GLY A 36 -5.97 -3.30 -6.11
C GLY A 36 -6.55 -1.99 -6.65
N PHE A 37 -5.94 -0.85 -6.34
CA PHE A 37 -6.48 0.48 -6.65
C PHE A 37 -5.50 1.28 -7.49
N ASP A 38 -6.00 1.77 -8.63
CA ASP A 38 -5.25 2.68 -9.50
C ASP A 38 -5.47 4.12 -9.05
N ALA A 39 -4.41 4.85 -8.70
CA ALA A 39 -4.46 6.27 -8.35
C ALA A 39 -3.11 6.96 -8.59
N PRO A 40 -3.11 8.15 -9.22
CA PRO A 40 -1.89 8.86 -9.56
C PRO A 40 -1.22 9.57 -8.38
N ASP A 41 -1.98 9.88 -7.32
CA ASP A 41 -1.45 10.48 -6.10
C ASP A 41 -1.06 9.38 -5.10
N PRO A 42 0.06 9.51 -4.37
CA PRO A 42 0.45 8.54 -3.35
C PRO A 42 -0.58 8.38 -2.23
N PHE A 43 -0.71 7.14 -1.77
CA PHE A 43 -1.54 6.75 -0.64
C PHE A 43 -0.86 5.62 0.14
N VAL A 44 -1.35 5.36 1.35
CA VAL A 44 -0.82 4.30 2.19
C VAL A 44 -1.66 3.05 2.02
N THR A 45 -0.99 1.91 1.87
CA THR A 45 -1.57 0.57 1.99
C THR A 45 -0.94 -0.13 3.18
N LEU A 46 -1.77 -0.56 4.13
CA LEU A 46 -1.40 -1.49 5.19
C LEU A 46 -1.98 -2.86 4.86
N TYR A 47 -1.17 -3.90 5.02
CA TYR A 47 -1.61 -5.29 5.05
C TYR A 47 -1.31 -5.90 6.41
N ASP A 48 -2.33 -6.35 7.14
CA ASP A 48 -2.23 -7.00 8.46
C ASP A 48 -2.94 -8.38 8.47
N GLY A 49 -3.08 -8.97 7.28
CA GLY A 49 -4.01 -10.06 6.98
C GLY A 49 -5.25 -9.57 6.21
N GLU A 50 -5.61 -8.30 6.37
CA GLU A 50 -6.55 -7.57 5.51
C GLU A 50 -5.87 -6.35 4.88
N VAL A 51 -6.46 -5.81 3.80
CA VAL A 51 -5.92 -4.62 3.13
C VAL A 51 -6.63 -3.37 3.63
N HIS A 52 -5.89 -2.39 4.12
CA HIS A 52 -6.40 -1.12 4.61
C HIS A 52 -5.76 0.05 3.86
N LEU A 53 -6.56 1.02 3.42
CA LEU A 53 -6.07 2.19 2.66
C LEU A 53 -6.24 3.48 3.44
N LEU A 54 -5.21 4.31 3.45
CA LEU A 54 -5.23 5.65 4.06
C LEU A 54 -4.83 6.72 3.04
N PHE A 55 -5.72 7.71 2.87
CA PHE A 55 -5.54 8.79 1.91
C PHE A 55 -5.23 10.13 2.58
N ALA A 56 -4.09 10.74 2.20
CA ALA A 56 -3.76 12.12 2.60
C ALA A 56 -4.70 13.16 1.98
N ARG A 57 -5.25 12.85 0.79
CA ARG A 57 -6.18 13.71 0.04
C ARG A 57 -7.43 12.93 -0.35
N SER A 58 -8.60 13.54 -0.19
CA SER A 58 -9.88 12.83 -0.34
C SER A 58 -10.41 12.75 -1.78
N LEU A 59 -9.65 13.18 -2.80
CA LEU A 59 -10.12 13.16 -4.19
C LEU A 59 -10.47 11.74 -4.64
N GLU A 60 -9.68 10.77 -4.20
CA GLU A 60 -9.82 9.36 -4.60
C GLU A 60 -10.62 8.50 -3.61
N PHE A 61 -10.98 9.05 -2.45
CA PHE A 61 -11.65 8.30 -1.37
C PHE A 61 -12.93 7.59 -1.82
N ALA A 62 -13.79 8.30 -2.55
CA ALA A 62 -15.05 7.73 -3.02
C ALA A 62 -14.82 6.63 -4.07
N ARG A 63 -13.75 6.75 -4.88
CA ARG A 63 -13.38 5.76 -5.90
C ARG A 63 -12.79 4.52 -5.24
N ALA A 64 -11.83 4.71 -4.35
CA ALA A 64 -11.21 3.66 -3.55
C ALA A 64 -12.27 2.81 -2.82
N LYS A 65 -13.28 3.42 -2.21
CA LYS A 65 -14.38 2.68 -1.56
C LYS A 65 -15.20 1.77 -2.48
N ARG A 66 -15.24 2.05 -3.78
CA ARG A 66 -16.02 1.26 -4.75
C ARG A 66 -15.18 0.27 -5.54
N GLU A 67 -13.93 0.63 -5.79
CA GLU A 67 -13.09 -0.04 -6.79
C GLU A 67 -11.90 -0.80 -6.17
N SER A 68 -11.47 -0.43 -4.96
CA SER A 68 -10.43 -1.18 -4.26
C SER A 68 -10.98 -2.47 -3.65
N ARG A 69 -10.07 -3.37 -3.26
CA ARG A 69 -10.35 -4.61 -2.53
C ARG A 69 -10.23 -4.47 -1.01
N ALA A 70 -10.06 -3.24 -0.52
CA ALA A 70 -9.68 -2.98 0.85
C ALA A 70 -10.82 -3.23 1.85
N ALA A 71 -10.49 -3.79 3.00
CA ALA A 71 -11.38 -3.94 4.15
C ALA A 71 -11.75 -2.57 4.74
N SER A 72 -10.80 -1.64 4.81
CA SER A 72 -11.07 -0.24 5.15
C SER A 72 -10.47 0.75 4.14
N VAL A 73 -11.15 1.89 4.02
CA VAL A 73 -10.68 3.06 3.25
C VAL A 73 -10.93 4.29 4.10
N GLU A 74 -9.85 4.95 4.50
CA GLU A 74 -9.81 6.01 5.51
C GLU A 74 -9.00 7.20 4.99
N ARG A 75 -9.04 8.32 5.71
CA ARG A 75 -8.38 9.56 5.29
C ARG A 75 -7.65 10.17 6.47
N TYR A 76 -6.64 10.98 6.19
CA TYR A 76 -5.93 11.67 7.27
C TYR A 76 -6.84 12.58 8.11
N VAL A 77 -7.92 13.11 7.52
CA VAL A 77 -8.90 13.93 8.25
C VAL A 77 -9.72 13.12 9.26
N ASP A 78 -9.72 11.79 9.15
CA ASP A 78 -10.36 10.89 10.10
C ASP A 78 -9.47 10.64 11.34
N PHE A 79 -8.21 11.11 11.32
CA PHE A 79 -7.19 10.98 12.38
C PHE A 79 -6.61 12.35 12.79
N ASP A 80 -7.47 13.34 13.00
CA ASP A 80 -7.13 14.64 13.59
C ASP A 80 -5.95 15.40 12.94
N ARG A 81 -5.70 15.20 11.64
CA ARG A 81 -4.59 15.86 10.92
C ARG A 81 -4.54 17.37 11.12
N ALA A 82 -5.70 18.04 11.20
CA ALA A 82 -5.74 19.49 11.39
C ALA A 82 -5.09 19.90 12.73
N GLU A 83 -5.36 19.17 13.80
CA GLU A 83 -4.78 19.40 15.13
C GLU A 83 -3.27 19.16 15.11
N TYR A 84 -2.81 18.03 14.55
CA TYR A 84 -1.37 17.78 14.42
C TYR A 84 -0.63 18.82 13.56
N VAL A 85 -1.29 19.39 12.56
CA VAL A 85 -0.71 20.49 11.77
C VAL A 85 -0.55 21.76 12.61
N ASP A 86 -1.52 22.07 13.46
CA ASP A 86 -1.49 23.25 14.32
C ASP A 86 -0.46 23.10 15.45
N GLU A 87 -0.32 21.89 16.02
CA GLU A 87 0.59 21.61 17.14
C GLU A 87 2.03 21.34 16.73
N HIS A 88 2.23 20.61 15.63
CA HIS A 88 3.54 20.07 15.23
C HIS A 88 4.01 20.54 13.85
N GLY A 89 3.16 21.25 13.12
CA GLY A 89 3.46 21.74 11.78
C GLY A 89 3.17 20.72 10.67
N ARG A 90 3.07 21.22 9.44
CA ARG A 90 2.66 20.43 8.25
C ARG A 90 3.58 19.26 7.91
N GLU A 91 4.86 19.38 8.25
CA GLU A 91 5.88 18.37 7.94
C GLU A 91 5.81 17.18 8.90
N ALA A 92 5.57 17.43 10.20
CA ALA A 92 5.51 16.38 11.22
C ALA A 92 4.11 15.74 11.36
N ALA A 93 3.04 16.45 10.97
CA ALA A 93 1.68 15.95 11.11
C ALA A 93 1.40 14.58 10.44
N PRO A 94 1.89 14.29 9.22
CA PRO A 94 1.65 13.01 8.56
C PRO A 94 2.03 11.77 9.37
N SER A 95 3.15 11.82 10.11
CA SER A 95 3.61 10.66 10.87
C SER A 95 2.82 10.44 12.17
N TYR A 96 2.20 11.48 12.74
CA TYR A 96 1.23 11.31 13.84
C TYR A 96 -0.03 10.61 13.37
N VAL A 97 -0.58 11.05 12.23
CA VAL A 97 -1.73 10.43 11.58
C VAL A 97 -1.43 8.98 11.25
N LEU A 98 -0.25 8.70 10.66
CA LEU A 98 0.12 7.33 10.31
C LEU A 98 0.26 6.44 11.55
N ARG A 99 0.85 6.94 12.65
CA ARG A 99 0.91 6.20 13.92
C ARG A 99 -0.48 5.93 14.51
N ASP A 100 -1.43 6.86 14.42
CA ASP A 100 -2.81 6.62 14.89
C ASP A 100 -3.55 5.64 14.00
N PHE A 101 -3.33 5.71 12.68
CA PHE A 101 -3.89 4.75 11.73
C PHE A 101 -3.39 3.33 12.01
N LEU A 102 -2.09 3.13 12.21
CA LEU A 102 -1.54 1.82 12.56
C LEU A 102 -2.10 1.33 13.91
N ALA A 103 -2.13 2.20 14.93
CA ALA A 103 -2.70 1.85 16.23
C ALA A 103 -4.20 1.50 16.19
N ALA A 104 -4.97 2.12 15.28
CA ALA A 104 -6.38 1.80 15.09
C ALA A 104 -6.62 0.39 14.50
N HIS A 105 -5.59 -0.20 13.88
CA HIS A 105 -5.57 -1.57 13.37
C HIS A 105 -4.71 -2.50 14.24
N ASP A 106 -4.41 -2.10 15.49
CA ASP A 106 -3.59 -2.87 16.44
C ASP A 106 -2.17 -3.24 15.92
N VAL A 107 -1.60 -2.39 15.05
CA VAL A 107 -0.26 -2.57 14.45
C VAL A 107 0.77 -1.67 15.15
N GLU A 108 1.81 -2.28 15.74
CA GLU A 108 2.93 -1.59 16.40
C GLU A 108 4.27 -1.76 15.65
N SER A 109 4.33 -2.75 14.74
CA SER A 109 5.50 -3.11 13.95
C SER A 109 5.13 -3.36 12.49
N VAL A 110 5.91 -2.79 11.56
CA VAL A 110 5.69 -2.97 10.12
C VAL A 110 6.95 -3.34 9.37
N ALA A 111 6.82 -4.33 8.49
CA ALA A 111 7.75 -4.54 7.40
C ALA A 111 7.41 -3.58 6.24
N VAL A 112 8.42 -3.11 5.51
CA VAL A 112 8.25 -2.18 4.38
C VAL A 112 9.08 -2.60 3.17
N PRO A 113 8.68 -2.28 1.93
CA PRO A 113 9.49 -2.61 0.76
C PRO A 113 10.86 -1.91 0.80
N PRO A 114 11.89 -2.42 0.12
CA PRO A 114 13.22 -1.80 0.07
C PRO A 114 13.22 -0.33 -0.39
N ARG A 115 12.21 0.05 -1.19
CA ARG A 115 12.01 1.41 -1.72
C ARG A 115 10.92 2.17 -0.97
N PHE A 116 10.93 2.08 0.35
CA PHE A 116 10.03 2.84 1.20
C PHE A 116 10.59 4.24 1.51
N PRO A 117 9.76 5.31 1.48
CA PRO A 117 10.25 6.67 1.73
C PRO A 117 10.87 6.86 3.12
N LEU A 118 12.15 7.24 3.15
CA LEU A 118 12.93 7.35 4.39
C LEU A 118 12.27 8.28 5.41
N ALA A 119 11.74 9.42 4.97
CA ALA A 119 11.07 10.37 5.85
C ALA A 119 9.83 9.78 6.55
N VAL A 120 9.12 8.87 5.89
CA VAL A 120 7.97 8.17 6.49
C VAL A 120 8.46 7.15 7.53
N ALA A 121 9.50 6.38 7.19
CA ALA A 121 10.08 5.40 8.12
C ALA A 121 10.63 6.06 9.39
N ASP A 122 11.41 7.13 9.24
CA ASP A 122 11.98 7.83 10.38
C ASP A 122 10.88 8.52 11.20
N GLY A 123 9.87 9.09 10.54
CA GLY A 123 8.70 9.66 11.21
C GLY A 123 7.94 8.66 12.08
N LEU A 124 7.79 7.42 11.61
CA LEU A 124 7.16 6.32 12.37
C LEU A 124 8.03 5.84 13.54
N ARG A 125 9.33 5.64 13.31
CA ARG A 125 10.29 5.24 14.34
C ARG A 125 10.38 6.25 15.48
N ASP A 126 10.40 7.54 15.15
CA ASP A 126 10.36 8.63 16.13
C ASP A 126 9.10 8.61 17.00
N ARG A 127 8.05 7.91 16.56
CA ARG A 127 6.76 7.75 17.24
C ARG A 127 6.57 6.36 17.85
N GLY A 128 7.64 5.57 17.93
CA GLY A 128 7.65 4.28 18.63
C GLY A 128 7.13 3.10 17.82
N VAL A 129 6.86 3.27 16.51
CA VAL A 129 6.50 2.16 15.62
C VAL A 129 7.78 1.50 15.12
N GLU A 130 7.86 0.17 15.24
CA GLU A 130 8.97 -0.60 14.66
C GLU A 130 8.82 -0.63 13.14
N VAL A 131 9.89 -0.29 12.41
CA VAL A 131 9.88 -0.27 10.94
C VAL A 131 11.14 -0.95 10.42
N ALA A 132 10.98 -2.11 9.78
CA ALA A 132 12.07 -2.86 9.19
C ALA A 132 11.89 -3.04 7.67
N PRO A 133 12.97 -2.90 6.87
CA PRO A 133 12.88 -3.18 5.45
C PRO A 133 12.83 -4.69 5.20
N ASP A 134 11.84 -5.13 4.43
CA ASP A 134 11.85 -6.43 3.77
C ASP A 134 12.92 -6.41 2.67
N ARG A 135 14.11 -6.95 2.98
CA ARG A 135 15.22 -7.03 2.03
C ARG A 135 15.03 -8.11 0.96
N GLY A 136 14.12 -9.06 1.18
CA GLY A 136 13.81 -10.15 0.27
C GLY A 136 12.84 -9.75 -0.84
N ASP A 137 12.14 -8.63 -0.66
CA ASP A 137 11.13 -8.11 -1.59
C ASP A 137 10.01 -9.15 -1.82
N THR A 138 9.39 -9.57 -0.72
CA THR A 138 8.40 -10.67 -0.63
C THR A 138 7.23 -10.42 -1.56
N VAL A 139 6.71 -9.19 -1.61
CA VAL A 139 5.59 -8.84 -2.50
C VAL A 139 6.01 -8.98 -3.98
N ALA A 140 7.21 -8.54 -4.34
CA ALA A 140 7.73 -8.75 -5.69
C ALA A 140 7.92 -10.24 -6.01
N ALA A 141 8.35 -11.06 -5.04
CA ALA A 141 8.48 -12.51 -5.19
C ALA A 141 7.11 -13.19 -5.42
N ILE A 142 6.07 -12.80 -4.68
CA ILE A 142 4.69 -13.26 -4.91
C ILE A 142 4.25 -12.91 -6.33
N ARG A 143 4.41 -11.63 -6.70
CA ARG A 143 4.07 -11.10 -8.04
C ARG A 143 4.87 -11.73 -9.16
N ALA A 144 6.00 -12.39 -8.87
CA ALA A 144 6.81 -13.07 -9.88
C ALA A 144 6.06 -14.27 -10.48
N THR A 145 5.17 -14.92 -9.73
CA THR A 145 4.32 -16.03 -10.20
C THR A 145 2.91 -15.53 -10.43
N LYS A 146 2.42 -15.66 -11.66
CA LYS A 146 1.16 -15.03 -12.08
C LYS A 146 0.02 -16.02 -11.83
N THR A 147 -1.08 -15.52 -11.31
CA THR A 147 -2.35 -16.24 -11.27
C THR A 147 -2.90 -16.43 -12.69
N ASP A 148 -3.80 -17.39 -12.88
CA ASP A 148 -4.47 -17.61 -14.17
C ASP A 148 -5.18 -16.34 -14.66
N THR A 149 -5.78 -15.57 -13.75
CA THR A 149 -6.43 -14.29 -14.09
C THR A 149 -5.42 -13.25 -14.59
N GLU A 150 -4.25 -13.14 -13.95
CA GLU A 150 -3.20 -12.23 -14.43
C GLU A 150 -2.63 -12.66 -15.77
N ILE A 151 -2.45 -13.97 -15.99
CA ILE A 151 -2.02 -14.50 -17.29
C ILE A 151 -3.03 -14.13 -18.38
N ASP A 152 -4.33 -14.21 -18.10
CA ASP A 152 -5.37 -13.83 -19.05
C ASP A 152 -5.37 -12.33 -19.35
N HIS A 153 -5.13 -11.48 -18.35
CA HIS A 153 -4.91 -10.05 -18.56
C HIS A 153 -3.67 -9.77 -19.44
N VAL A 154 -2.54 -10.44 -19.18
CA VAL A 154 -1.32 -10.32 -19.99
C VAL A 154 -1.60 -10.70 -21.45
N ARG A 155 -2.30 -11.81 -21.68
CA ARG A 155 -2.69 -12.26 -23.03
C ARG A 155 -3.63 -11.26 -23.71
N ALA A 156 -4.58 -10.68 -22.98
CA ALA A 156 -5.49 -9.67 -23.52
C ALA A 156 -4.73 -8.39 -23.94
N ALA A 157 -3.81 -7.90 -23.11
CA ALA A 157 -2.96 -6.77 -23.42
C ALA A 157 -2.09 -7.03 -24.65
N GLN A 158 -1.48 -8.22 -24.74
CA GLN A 158 -0.66 -8.60 -25.90
C GLN A 158 -1.48 -8.60 -27.20
N ARG A 159 -2.67 -9.22 -27.21
CA ARG A 159 -3.55 -9.22 -28.40
C ARG A 159 -3.95 -7.81 -28.83
N ALA A 160 -4.24 -6.93 -27.86
CA ALA A 160 -4.56 -5.53 -28.16
C ALA A 160 -3.37 -4.78 -28.78
N ASN A 161 -2.15 -5.03 -28.26
CA ASN A 161 -0.93 -4.45 -28.81
C ASN A 161 -0.65 -4.95 -30.24
N GLU A 162 -0.76 -6.26 -30.49
CA GLU A 162 -0.62 -6.87 -31.82
C GLU A 162 -1.60 -6.25 -32.83
N ALA A 163 -2.87 -6.06 -32.43
CA ALA A 163 -3.87 -5.42 -33.28
C ALA A 163 -3.55 -3.95 -33.57
N ALA A 164 -3.04 -3.21 -32.59
CA ALA A 164 -2.62 -1.82 -32.77
C ALA A 164 -1.41 -1.70 -33.71
N MET A 165 -0.43 -2.59 -33.59
CA MET A 165 0.73 -2.65 -34.49
C MET A 165 0.30 -2.97 -35.92
N ALA A 166 -0.57 -3.97 -36.12
CA ALA A 166 -1.08 -4.33 -37.45
C ALA A 166 -1.91 -3.20 -38.10
N ALA A 167 -2.58 -2.36 -37.31
CA ALA A 167 -3.31 -1.20 -37.81
C ALA A 167 -2.42 -0.01 -38.19
N ALA A 168 -1.17 0.01 -37.72
CA ALA A 168 -0.20 1.06 -37.99
C ALA A 168 0.73 0.78 -39.18
N GLU A 169 0.71 -0.45 -39.72
CA GLU A 169 1.42 -0.88 -40.94
C GLU A 169 0.68 -0.47 -42.22
#